data_AF-A0A1G7D8T6-F1
#
_entry.id   AF-A0A1G7D8T6-F1
#
_cell.length_a   1.000
_cell.length_b   1.000
_cell.length_c   1.000
_cell.angle_alpha   90.00
_cell.angle_beta   90.00
_cell.angle_gamma   90.00
#
_symmetry.space_group_name_H-M   'P 1'
#
loop_
_entity.id
_entity.type
_entity.pdbx_description
1 polymer ?
#
loop_
_entity_poly.entity_id
_entity_poly.type
_entity_poly.pdbx_seq_one_letter_code
_entity_poly.pdbx_strand_id
1 'polypeptide(L)'
;MSKTTGNKRKPPHSWRPPADRWDEAPEAARELGISLNAYMTMRILGGGPPRVRGSAIDRALLAKLIAECAAMRDGLDRIVEVAGQDQDVSRAVEGAARHIEQVAATALLATGRKP
;
A
#
# COMPACT_ATOMS: atom_id res chain seq x y z
N MET A 1 -38.38 2.60 -15.90
CA MET A 1 -37.67 1.36 -16.30
C MET A 1 -36.36 1.77 -16.97
N SER A 2 -35.24 1.19 -16.53
CA SER A 2 -33.87 1.74 -16.63
C SER A 2 -33.28 1.80 -18.05
N LYS A 3 -32.70 2.95 -18.42
CA LYS A 3 -31.74 3.06 -19.54
C LYS A 3 -30.36 2.61 -19.06
N THR A 4 -29.97 1.38 -19.39
CA THR A 4 -28.60 0.89 -19.18
C THR A 4 -27.69 1.49 -20.25
N THR A 5 -26.82 2.43 -19.87
CA THR A 5 -25.78 3.00 -20.75
C THR A 5 -24.70 1.95 -21.00
N GLY A 6 -24.83 1.22 -22.10
CA GLY A 6 -23.83 0.26 -22.58
C GLY A 6 -22.59 0.97 -23.10
N ASN A 7 -21.70 1.39 -22.19
CA ASN A 7 -20.40 1.92 -22.56
C ASN A 7 -19.49 0.77 -23.04
N LYS A 8 -19.65 0.37 -24.31
CA LYS A 8 -18.84 -0.69 -24.92
C LYS A 8 -17.41 -0.17 -25.04
N ARG A 9 -16.48 -0.79 -24.31
CA ARG A 9 -15.05 -0.49 -24.43
C ARG A 9 -14.62 -0.71 -25.87
N LYS A 10 -13.77 0.19 -26.39
CA LYS A 10 -13.15 0.02 -27.71
C LYS A 10 -12.43 -1.35 -27.74
N PRO A 11 -12.43 -2.05 -28.89
CA PRO A 11 -11.73 -3.32 -29.01
C PRO A 11 -10.25 -3.16 -28.65
N PRO A 12 -9.64 -4.17 -28.03
CA PRO A 12 -8.22 -4.11 -27.68
C PRO A 12 -7.37 -3.98 -28.94
N HIS A 13 -6.29 -3.19 -28.85
CA HIS A 13 -5.25 -3.20 -29.87
C HIS A 13 -4.47 -4.51 -29.77
N SER A 14 -4.47 -5.30 -30.85
CA SER A 14 -3.60 -6.48 -30.94
C SER A 14 -2.19 -6.03 -31.29
N TRP A 15 -1.24 -6.37 -30.44
CA TRP A 15 0.18 -6.22 -30.70
C TRP A 15 0.85 -7.58 -30.57
N ARG A 16 1.72 -7.92 -31.52
CA ARG A 16 2.54 -9.13 -31.49
C ARG A 16 4.02 -8.73 -31.51
N PRO A 17 4.79 -9.01 -30.45
CA PRO A 17 6.21 -8.78 -30.46
C PRO A 17 6.92 -9.59 -31.56
N PRO A 18 8.07 -9.14 -32.04
CA PRO A 18 9.03 -9.99 -32.74
C PRO A 18 9.37 -11.27 -31.95
N ALA A 19 9.63 -12.37 -32.64
CA ALA A 19 9.83 -13.69 -32.02
C ALA A 19 11.03 -13.74 -31.06
N ASP A 20 12.05 -12.92 -31.31
CA ASP A 20 13.26 -12.78 -30.50
C ASP A 20 13.01 -12.06 -29.16
N ARG A 21 11.85 -11.42 -28.96
CA ARG A 21 11.54 -10.61 -27.77
C ARG A 21 10.27 -11.05 -27.05
N TRP A 22 9.83 -12.28 -27.28
CA TRP A 22 8.55 -12.77 -26.78
C TRP A 22 8.51 -12.87 -25.25
N ASP A 23 9.66 -13.17 -24.64
CA ASP A 23 9.78 -13.43 -23.20
C ASP A 23 10.23 -12.22 -22.37
N GLU A 24 10.83 -11.19 -23.01
CA GLU A 24 11.36 -10.01 -22.31
C GLU A 24 10.28 -9.24 -21.54
N ALA A 25 9.09 -9.08 -22.13
CA ALA A 25 8.01 -8.32 -21.51
C ALA A 25 7.30 -9.08 -20.38
N PRO A 26 6.98 -10.39 -20.51
CA PRO A 26 6.50 -11.20 -19.40
C PRO A 26 7.47 -11.26 -18.21
N GLU A 27 8.77 -11.43 -18.45
CA GLU A 27 9.77 -11.50 -17.38
C GLU A 27 9.89 -10.17 -16.62
N ALA A 28 10.03 -9.06 -17.35
CA ALA A 28 10.09 -7.73 -16.75
C ALA A 28 8.80 -7.37 -15.98
N ALA A 29 7.62 -7.78 -16.49
CA ALA A 29 6.35 -7.60 -15.78
C ALA A 29 6.32 -8.40 -14.46
N ARG A 30 6.86 -9.62 -14.47
CA ARG A 30 6.95 -10.49 -13.27
C ARG A 30 7.90 -9.92 -12.23
N GLU A 31 9.08 -9.45 -12.63
CA GLU A 31 10.04 -8.79 -11.75
C GLU A 31 9.46 -7.55 -11.08
N LEU A 32 8.68 -6.77 -11.83
CA LEU A 32 7.99 -5.57 -11.32
C LEU A 32 6.71 -5.90 -10.54
N GLY A 33 6.28 -7.17 -10.50
CA GLY A 33 5.04 -7.59 -9.82
C GLY A 33 3.76 -6.99 -10.43
N ILE A 34 3.78 -6.61 -11.71
CA ILE A 34 2.64 -6.01 -12.43
C ILE A 34 2.13 -6.94 -13.53
N SER A 35 0.91 -6.70 -14.02
CA SER A 35 0.41 -7.46 -15.17
C SER A 35 1.13 -7.05 -16.46
N LEU A 36 1.23 -7.96 -17.42
CA LEU A 36 1.83 -7.68 -18.73
C LEU A 36 1.18 -6.46 -19.41
N ASN A 37 -0.15 -6.34 -19.35
CA ASN A 37 -0.84 -5.18 -19.90
C ASN A 37 -0.44 -3.87 -19.20
N ALA A 38 -0.27 -3.90 -17.88
CA ALA A 38 0.22 -2.76 -17.09
C ALA A 38 1.66 -2.39 -17.47
N TYR A 39 2.54 -3.39 -17.61
CA TYR A 39 3.92 -3.20 -18.07
C TYR A 39 3.98 -2.60 -19.47
N MET A 40 3.20 -3.13 -20.42
CA MET A 40 3.14 -2.61 -21.79
C MET A 40 2.58 -1.19 -21.84
N THR A 41 1.52 -0.92 -21.06
CA THR A 41 0.95 0.44 -20.95
C THR A 41 1.99 1.42 -20.40
N MET A 42 2.73 1.04 -19.37
CA MET A 42 3.82 1.85 -18.78
C MET A 42 4.90 2.16 -19.82
N ARG A 43 5.37 1.14 -20.56
CA ARG A 43 6.43 1.27 -21.57
C ARG A 43 5.98 2.08 -22.79
N ILE A 44 4.73 1.94 -23.23
CA ILE A 44 4.20 2.62 -24.43
C ILE A 44 3.80 4.06 -24.12
N LEU A 45 3.13 4.31 -23.00
CA LEU A 45 2.55 5.62 -22.69
C LEU A 45 3.44 6.50 -21.80
N GLY A 46 4.63 6.01 -21.41
CA GLY A 46 5.61 6.80 -20.64
C GLY A 46 5.19 7.12 -19.20
N GLY A 47 4.30 6.31 -18.61
CA GLY A 47 3.89 6.45 -17.21
C GLY A 47 4.83 5.74 -16.24
N GLY A 48 4.83 6.14 -14.97
CA GLY A 48 5.47 5.37 -13.90
C GLY A 48 4.79 4.01 -13.69
N PRO A 49 5.41 3.07 -12.94
CA PRO A 49 4.82 1.77 -12.68
C PRO A 49 3.41 1.93 -12.10
N PRO A 50 2.39 1.25 -12.68
CA PRO A 50 1.04 1.34 -12.18
C PRO A 50 1.04 0.89 -10.72
N ARG A 51 0.15 1.47 -9.90
CA ARG A 51 -0.02 1.05 -8.51
C ARG A 51 -0.17 -0.46 -8.50
N VAL A 52 0.89 -1.14 -8.08
CA VAL A 52 0.87 -2.58 -7.83
C VAL A 52 -0.30 -2.76 -6.88
N ARG A 53 -1.31 -3.55 -7.26
CA ARG A 53 -2.22 -4.09 -6.25
C ARG A 53 -1.30 -4.94 -5.39
N GLY A 54 -0.77 -4.33 -4.32
CA GLY A 54 0.42 -4.77 -3.62
C GLY A 54 0.42 -6.28 -3.41
N SER A 55 1.62 -6.87 -3.45
CA SER A 55 1.89 -8.23 -2.99
C SER A 55 0.94 -8.59 -1.86
N ALA A 56 0.49 -9.84 -1.82
CA ALA A 56 -0.43 -10.39 -0.81
C ALA A 56 0.14 -10.40 0.62
N ILE A 57 0.86 -9.36 1.04
CA ILE A 57 0.80 -8.91 2.42
C ILE A 57 -0.68 -8.71 2.71
N ASP A 58 -1.19 -9.55 3.58
CA ASP A 58 -2.60 -9.53 3.93
C ASP A 58 -2.93 -8.13 4.45
N ARG A 59 -3.71 -7.39 3.65
CA ARG A 59 -4.16 -6.05 4.02
C ARG A 59 -4.92 -6.09 5.34
N ALA A 60 -5.56 -7.23 5.66
CA ALA A 60 -6.18 -7.43 6.96
C ALA A 60 -5.14 -7.49 8.09
N LEU A 61 -3.99 -8.13 7.85
CA LEU A 61 -2.90 -8.19 8.83
C LEU A 61 -2.26 -6.80 9.05
N LEU A 62 -2.03 -6.02 7.99
CA LEU A 62 -1.55 -4.64 8.13
C LEU A 62 -2.59 -3.74 8.81
N ALA A 63 -3.88 -3.89 8.46
CA ALA A 63 -4.95 -3.14 9.12
C ALA A 63 -5.04 -3.50 10.61
N LYS A 64 -4.89 -4.79 10.96
CA LYS A 64 -4.82 -5.24 12.35
C LYS A 64 -3.63 -4.62 13.07
N LEU A 65 -2.43 -4.64 12.47
CA LEU A 65 -1.25 -4.02 13.06
C LEU A 65 -1.45 -2.54 13.36
N ILE A 66 -2.06 -1.79 12.43
CA ILE A 66 -2.38 -0.37 12.62
C ILE A 66 -3.40 -0.18 13.76
N ALA A 67 -4.42 -1.03 13.85
CA ALA A 67 -5.41 -0.98 14.93
C ALA A 67 -4.78 -1.27 16.31
N GLU A 68 -3.89 -2.26 16.40
CA GLU A 68 -3.14 -2.56 17.63
C GLU A 68 -2.24 -1.37 18.03
N CYS A 69 -1.59 -0.70 17.07
CA CYS A 69 -0.80 0.51 17.34
C CYS A 69 -1.68 1.64 17.93
N ALA A 70 -2.88 1.85 17.39
CA ALA A 70 -3.82 2.83 17.92
C ALA A 70 -4.28 2.46 19.35
N ALA A 71 -4.61 1.19 19.61
CA ALA A 71 -5.00 0.73 20.93
C ALA A 71 -3.87 0.89 21.97
N MET A 72 -2.61 0.66 21.58
CA MET A 72 -1.45 0.94 22.44
C MET A 72 -1.32 2.43 22.73
N ARG A 73 -1.56 3.31 21.75
CA ARG A 73 -1.51 4.75 21.97
C ARG A 73 -2.60 5.21 22.95
N ASP A 74 -3.82 4.73 22.79
CA ASP A 74 -4.91 5.01 23.75
C ASP A 74 -4.55 4.52 25.16
N GLY A 75 -3.87 3.37 25.28
CA GLY A 75 -3.38 2.85 26.55
C GLY A 75 -2.32 3.75 27.19
N LEU A 76 -1.39 4.27 26.38
CA LEU A 76 -0.37 5.22 26.82
C LEU A 76 -0.97 6.54 27.31
N ASP A 77 -1.96 7.07 26.59
CA ASP A 77 -2.63 8.33 26.97
C ASP A 77 -3.34 8.17 28.33
N ARG A 78 -3.98 7.03 28.60
CA ARG A 78 -4.55 6.71 29.92
C ARG A 78 -3.50 6.60 31.02
N ILE A 79 -2.30 6.07 30.72
CA ILE A 79 -1.21 6.00 31.70
C ILE A 79 -0.79 7.41 32.10
N VAL A 80 -0.71 8.35 31.15
CA VAL A 80 -0.42 9.77 31.44
C VAL A 80 -1.50 10.38 32.32
N GLU A 81 -2.77 10.13 32.02
CA GLU A 81 -3.90 10.62 32.84
C GLU A 81 -3.83 10.12 34.29
N VAL A 82 -3.44 8.86 34.51
CA VAL A 82 -3.35 8.25 35.85
C VAL A 82 -2.08 8.66 36.59
N ALA A 83 -0.94 8.74 35.91
CA ALA A 83 0.35 9.06 36.51
C ALA A 83 0.50 10.55 36.87
N GLY A 84 -0.32 11.43 36.28
CA GLY A 84 -0.25 12.87 36.53
C GLY A 84 1.02 13.50 35.94
N GLN A 85 1.60 14.48 36.65
CA GLN A 85 2.75 15.26 36.17
C GLN A 85 4.12 14.62 36.47
N ASP A 86 4.19 13.28 36.51
CA ASP A 86 5.47 12.60 36.62
C ASP A 86 6.27 12.76 35.32
N GLN A 87 7.42 13.43 35.41
CA GLN A 87 8.28 13.73 34.26
C GLN A 87 8.94 12.48 33.69
N ASP A 88 9.26 11.49 34.51
CA ASP A 88 9.90 10.26 34.06
C ASP A 88 8.89 9.38 33.32
N VAL A 89 7.65 9.33 33.82
CA VAL A 89 6.55 8.66 33.11
C VAL A 89 6.25 9.37 31.78
N SER A 90 6.19 10.70 31.78
CA SER A 90 5.94 11.49 30.56
C SER A 90 6.99 11.21 29.48
N ARG A 91 8.28 11.18 29.84
CA ARG A 91 9.37 10.87 28.90
C ARG A 91 9.30 9.43 28.37
N ALA A 92 8.98 8.47 29.24
CA ALA A 92 8.84 7.08 28.84
C ALA A 92 7.67 6.90 27.84
N VAL A 93 6.53 7.55 28.11
CA VAL A 93 5.35 7.53 27.24
C VAL A 93 5.65 8.17 25.88
N GLU A 94 6.29 9.35 25.84
CA GLU A 94 6.69 9.99 24.58
C GLU A 94 7.65 9.13 23.75
N GLY A 95 8.54 8.39 24.41
CA GLY A 95 9.43 7.43 23.76
C GLY A 95 8.64 6.30 23.10
N ALA A 96 7.75 5.66 23.85
CA ALA A 96 6.90 4.57 23.35
C ALA A 96 5.96 5.05 22.21
N ALA A 97 5.35 6.22 22.37
CA ALA A 97 4.50 6.88 21.38
C ALA A 97 5.20 7.04 20.02
N ARG A 98 6.45 7.52 20.02
CA ARG A 98 7.25 7.67 18.79
C ARG A 98 7.52 6.34 18.08
N HIS A 99 7.80 5.28 18.83
CA HIS A 99 8.01 3.95 18.23
C HIS A 99 6.73 3.42 17.59
N ILE A 100 5.59 3.58 18.27
CA ILE A 100 4.27 3.19 17.73
C ILE A 100 3.97 3.95 16.43
N GLU A 101 4.22 5.26 16.39
CA GLU A 101 4.04 6.09 15.19
C GLU A 101 4.92 5.62 14.02
N GLN A 102 6.19 5.28 14.28
CA GLN A 102 7.09 4.75 13.26
C GLN A 102 6.61 3.40 12.69
N VAL A 103 6.12 2.50 13.55
CA VAL A 103 5.56 1.21 13.13
C VAL A 103 4.30 1.41 12.29
N ALA A 104 3.38 2.27 12.74
CA ALA A 104 2.16 2.59 12.01
C ALA A 104 2.45 3.23 10.65
N ALA A 105 3.40 4.18 10.59
CA ALA A 105 3.82 4.82 9.35
C ALA A 105 4.41 3.81 8.35
N THR A 106 5.25 2.89 8.83
CA THR A 106 5.82 1.81 8.01
C THR A 106 4.72 0.89 7.45
N ALA A 107 3.74 0.53 8.28
CA ALA A 107 2.59 -0.27 7.86
C ALA A 107 1.73 0.46 6.81
N LEU A 108 1.49 1.77 6.97
CA LEU A 108 0.74 2.57 6.00
C LEU A 108 1.46 2.66 4.66
N LEU A 109 2.78 2.88 4.66
CA LEU A 109 3.61 2.86 3.46
C LEU A 109 3.54 1.51 2.75
N ALA A 110 3.56 0.39 3.49
CA ALA A 110 3.41 -0.96 2.92
C ALA A 110 2.03 -1.18 2.24
N THR A 111 0.97 -0.48 2.69
CA THR A 111 -0.33 -0.49 1.99
C THR A 111 -0.41 0.45 0.78
N GLY A 112 0.64 1.23 0.51
CA GLY A 112 0.66 2.29 -0.49
C GLY A 112 -0.19 3.51 -0.09
N ARG A 113 -0.43 3.71 1.20
CA ARG A 113 -1.06 4.91 1.76
C ARG A 113 0.04 5.85 2.27
N LYS A 114 -0.29 7.13 2.38
CA LYS A 114 0.60 8.10 3.04
C LYS A 114 0.49 7.90 4.57
N PRO A 115 1.61 7.90 5.29
CA PRO A 115 1.63 7.84 6.75
C PRO A 115 1.00 9.09 7.35
#